data_AF-A0A952TTW3-F1
#
_entry.id   AF-A0A952TTW3-F1
#
_cell.length_a   1.000
_cell.length_b   1.000
_cell.length_c   1.000
_cell.angle_alpha   90.00
_cell.angle_beta   90.00
_cell.angle_gamma   90.00
#
_symmetry.space_group_name_H-M   'P 1'
#
loop_
_entity.id
_entity.type
_entity.pdbx_description
1 polymer ?
#
loop_
_entity_poly.entity_id
_entity_poly.type
_entity_poly.pdbx_seq_one_letter_code
_entity_poly.pdbx_strand_id
1 'polypeptide(L)'
;MRIFWIPLVLWLASCASRPPKTLPLVEYTSSSCQSLWLALDEKPVPTLLRGINTLFQKNCDNEVIGLGRLILEISRDKVYSISQEASEFFLSDGASTDYVLEGYERVYLSLMMSQSASRQGNRSLAEVYLRKAGEDQRAQITNPTDDPVLTALQAALWENLGQINNARPHWKQLRDKKSVAKGLRGFADLQIKRLDQNKAPTTWIVATSSQQLPTPRWKSTRFSFEGQIYDLQPDRSFIQACESNDGRAALISTQSWFQELRGRHSIDRRPLTMAKGLTRGAFGLTFAATVGTASVGLAILGCGTEGSNQFTCEALLKAAFSLAALGFTLTESYLEPDVRHWEGLPGGFYLSQSEISEVGHCSGANIALTPLPATSTKEP
;
A
#
# COMPACT_ATOMS: atom_id res chain seq x y z
N MET A 1 35.09 -33.23 -6.77
CA MET A 1 33.70 -33.17 -6.25
C MET A 1 33.11 -31.74 -6.16
N ARG A 2 33.43 -30.79 -7.08
CA ARG A 2 32.93 -29.40 -7.00
C ARG A 2 32.20 -28.86 -8.24
N ILE A 3 32.04 -29.65 -9.30
CA ILE A 3 31.52 -29.15 -10.59
C ILE A 3 30.02 -29.48 -10.82
N PHE A 4 29.43 -30.36 -10.00
CA PHE A 4 28.04 -30.81 -10.17
C PHE A 4 26.95 -29.87 -9.60
N TRP A 5 27.31 -28.80 -8.87
CA TRP A 5 26.31 -27.92 -8.23
C TRP A 5 25.76 -26.82 -9.14
N ILE A 6 26.54 -26.35 -10.11
CA ILE A 6 26.14 -25.27 -11.03
C ILE A 6 24.94 -25.66 -11.93
N PRO A 7 24.90 -26.85 -12.56
CA PRO A 7 23.75 -27.24 -13.37
C PRO A 7 22.50 -27.51 -12.53
N LEU A 8 22.64 -27.96 -11.28
CA LEU A 8 21.52 -28.20 -10.37
C LEU A 8 20.85 -26.87 -9.92
N VAL A 9 21.64 -25.83 -9.67
CA VAL A 9 21.14 -24.49 -9.33
C VAL A 9 20.45 -23.83 -10.54
N LEU A 10 20.98 -24.02 -11.75
CA LEU A 10 20.35 -23.54 -12.99
C LEU A 10 19.04 -24.29 -13.31
N TRP A 11 18.97 -25.59 -13.02
CA TRP A 11 17.74 -26.37 -13.16
C TRP A 11 16.66 -25.98 -12.14
N LEU A 12 17.03 -25.76 -10.87
CA LEU A 12 16.09 -25.32 -9.84
C LEU A 12 15.54 -23.90 -10.10
N ALA A 13 16.30 -23.03 -10.76
CA ALA A 13 15.84 -21.69 -11.15
C ALA A 13 14.82 -21.69 -12.31
N SER A 14 14.73 -22.78 -13.09
CA SER A 14 13.94 -22.84 -14.34
C SER A 14 12.55 -23.46 -14.17
N CYS A 15 12.20 -23.97 -12.98
CA CYS A 15 10.88 -24.57 -12.70
C CYS A 15 9.88 -23.60 -12.05
N ALA A 16 10.23 -22.33 -11.86
CA ALA A 16 9.24 -21.31 -11.48
C ALA A 16 8.39 -20.97 -12.72
N SER A 17 7.26 -21.63 -12.87
CA SER A 17 6.21 -21.26 -13.81
C SER A 17 5.89 -19.77 -13.62
N ARG A 18 6.29 -18.94 -14.58
CA ARG A 18 5.99 -17.51 -14.54
C ARG A 18 4.48 -17.35 -14.64
N PRO A 19 3.83 -16.60 -13.72
CA PRO A 19 2.40 -16.39 -13.80
C PRO A 19 2.05 -15.65 -15.09
N PRO A 20 0.83 -15.84 -15.63
CA PRO A 20 0.40 -15.18 -16.85
C PRO A 20 0.47 -13.66 -16.68
N LYS A 21 1.14 -12.97 -17.62
CA LYS A 21 1.28 -11.50 -17.62
C LYS A 21 0.18 -10.80 -18.43
N THR A 22 -0.62 -11.56 -19.16
CA THR A 22 -1.65 -11.05 -20.07
C THR A 22 -2.99 -10.95 -19.36
N LEU A 23 -3.78 -9.94 -19.71
CA LEU A 23 -5.13 -9.79 -19.19
C LEU A 23 -6.01 -11.01 -19.52
N PRO A 24 -6.86 -11.48 -18.58
CA PRO A 24 -7.80 -12.56 -18.87
C PRO A 24 -8.85 -12.10 -19.89
N LEU A 25 -9.39 -13.04 -20.65
CA LEU A 25 -10.57 -12.78 -21.46
C LEU A 25 -11.78 -12.55 -20.54
N VAL A 26 -12.45 -11.41 -20.73
CA VAL A 26 -13.64 -11.02 -19.97
C VAL A 26 -14.73 -10.54 -20.94
N GLU A 27 -15.98 -10.74 -20.56
CA GLU A 27 -17.11 -10.11 -21.24
C GLU A 27 -17.20 -8.66 -20.78
N TYR A 28 -16.96 -7.71 -21.67
CA TYR A 28 -16.88 -6.30 -21.31
C TYR A 28 -18.24 -5.75 -20.90
N THR A 29 -18.29 -5.02 -19.80
CA THR A 29 -19.53 -4.39 -19.31
C THR A 29 -19.99 -3.27 -20.26
N SER A 30 -19.05 -2.55 -20.87
CA SER A 30 -19.32 -1.51 -21.88
C SER A 30 -18.08 -1.21 -22.72
N SER A 31 -18.23 -0.47 -23.82
CA SER A 31 -17.09 0.01 -24.64
C SER A 31 -16.13 0.91 -23.85
N SER A 32 -16.64 1.69 -22.89
CA SER A 32 -15.80 2.48 -21.98
C SER A 32 -15.01 1.62 -21.00
N CYS A 33 -15.57 0.49 -20.57
CA CYS A 33 -14.85 -0.46 -19.70
C CYS A 33 -13.78 -1.22 -20.50
N GLN A 34 -14.07 -1.56 -21.76
CA GLN A 34 -13.11 -2.18 -22.66
C GLN A 34 -11.88 -1.28 -22.90
N SER A 35 -12.07 0.02 -23.15
CA SER A 35 -10.93 0.92 -23.36
C SER A 35 -10.06 1.06 -22.11
N LEU A 36 -10.68 1.14 -20.93
CA LEU A 36 -9.96 1.13 -19.65
C LEU A 36 -9.22 -0.19 -19.41
N TRP A 37 -9.85 -1.32 -19.74
CA TRP A 37 -9.26 -2.66 -19.62
C TRP A 37 -8.00 -2.80 -20.47
N LEU A 38 -8.10 -2.49 -21.76
CA LEU A 38 -6.98 -2.62 -22.71
C LEU A 38 -5.82 -1.68 -22.36
N ALA A 39 -6.08 -0.53 -21.72
CA ALA A 39 -5.02 0.36 -21.25
C ALA A 39 -4.15 -0.22 -20.11
N LEU A 40 -4.64 -1.29 -19.45
CA LEU A 40 -3.96 -1.96 -18.35
C LEU A 40 -3.12 -3.16 -18.79
N ASP A 41 -3.11 -3.50 -20.08
CA ASP A 41 -2.37 -4.65 -20.57
C ASP A 41 -0.85 -4.46 -20.36
N GLU A 42 -0.19 -5.54 -19.96
CA GLU A 42 1.24 -5.60 -19.62
C GLU A 42 1.73 -4.58 -18.57
N LYS A 43 0.82 -3.97 -17.80
CA LYS A 43 1.20 -3.02 -16.74
C LYS A 43 1.67 -3.74 -15.47
N PRO A 44 2.60 -3.13 -14.70
CA PRO A 44 3.05 -3.71 -13.44
C PRO A 44 1.94 -3.69 -12.39
N VAL A 45 2.00 -4.59 -11.40
CA VAL A 45 0.97 -4.80 -10.37
C VAL A 45 0.50 -3.51 -9.68
N PRO A 46 1.38 -2.57 -9.27
CA PRO A 46 0.94 -1.28 -8.72
C PRO A 46 -0.03 -0.49 -9.63
N THR A 47 0.22 -0.53 -10.94
CA THR A 47 -0.63 0.13 -11.93
C THR A 47 -1.94 -0.62 -12.13
N LEU A 48 -1.92 -1.95 -12.03
CA LEU A 48 -3.14 -2.77 -12.07
C LEU A 48 -4.04 -2.49 -10.86
N LEU A 49 -3.46 -2.32 -9.66
CA LEU A 49 -4.22 -1.94 -8.44
C LEU A 49 -4.92 -0.60 -8.60
N ARG A 50 -4.25 0.39 -9.21
CA ARG A 50 -4.87 1.67 -9.58
C ARG A 50 -6.02 1.47 -10.57
N GLY A 51 -5.80 0.62 -11.56
CA GLY A 51 -6.80 0.24 -12.55
C GLY A 51 -8.09 -0.29 -11.91
N ILE A 52 -7.98 -1.12 -10.86
CA ILE A 52 -9.14 -1.65 -10.13
C ILE A 52 -10.00 -0.54 -9.54
N ASN A 53 -9.40 0.47 -8.92
CA ASN A 53 -10.16 1.57 -8.34
C ASN A 53 -10.96 2.32 -9.43
N THR A 54 -10.32 2.63 -10.55
CA THR A 54 -10.96 3.29 -11.71
C THR A 54 -12.10 2.46 -12.30
N LEU A 55 -11.88 1.15 -12.50
CA LEU A 55 -12.90 0.23 -13.01
C LEU A 55 -14.07 0.11 -12.05
N PHE A 56 -13.80 0.00 -10.75
CA PHE A 56 -14.83 -0.09 -9.71
C PHE A 56 -15.73 1.15 -9.64
N GLN A 57 -15.14 2.35 -9.76
CA GLN A 57 -15.88 3.61 -9.81
C GLN A 57 -16.76 3.74 -11.06
N LYS A 58 -16.37 3.11 -12.17
CA LYS A 58 -17.12 3.09 -13.43
C LYS A 58 -18.15 1.96 -13.51
N ASN A 59 -18.31 1.17 -12.45
CA ASN A 59 -19.15 -0.04 -12.41
C ASN A 59 -18.79 -1.06 -13.50
N CYS A 60 -17.50 -1.17 -13.85
CA CYS A 60 -16.98 -2.20 -14.75
C CYS A 60 -16.77 -3.50 -13.99
N ASP A 61 -17.86 -4.13 -13.53
CA ASP A 61 -17.83 -5.20 -12.53
C ASP A 61 -17.14 -6.48 -13.03
N ASN A 62 -17.32 -6.84 -14.31
CA ASN A 62 -16.65 -8.02 -14.91
C ASN A 62 -15.13 -7.83 -14.93
N GLU A 63 -14.72 -6.62 -15.28
CA GLU A 63 -13.33 -6.20 -15.34
C GLU A 63 -12.71 -6.15 -13.93
N VAL A 64 -13.41 -5.61 -12.92
CA VAL A 64 -12.92 -5.64 -11.52
C VAL A 64 -12.65 -7.06 -11.05
N ILE A 65 -13.59 -7.99 -11.32
CA ILE A 65 -13.42 -9.40 -10.95
C ILE A 65 -12.26 -10.04 -11.72
N GLY A 66 -12.18 -9.83 -13.03
CA GLY A 66 -11.11 -10.37 -13.88
C GLY A 66 -9.72 -9.88 -13.47
N LEU A 67 -9.58 -8.57 -13.28
CA LEU A 67 -8.30 -7.95 -12.90
C LEU A 67 -7.91 -8.33 -11.48
N GLY A 68 -8.87 -8.34 -10.55
CA GLY A 68 -8.63 -8.76 -9.17
C GLY A 68 -8.13 -10.21 -9.09
N ARG A 69 -8.70 -11.13 -9.88
CA ARG A 69 -8.23 -12.51 -9.99
C ARG A 69 -6.81 -12.59 -10.54
N LEU A 70 -6.53 -11.87 -11.63
CA LEU A 70 -5.19 -11.82 -12.23
C LEU A 70 -4.17 -11.32 -11.19
N ILE A 71 -4.45 -10.19 -10.54
CA ILE A 71 -3.56 -9.62 -9.53
C ILE A 71 -3.32 -10.62 -8.38
N LEU A 72 -4.37 -11.27 -7.87
CA LEU A 72 -4.23 -12.27 -6.82
C LEU A 72 -3.45 -13.50 -7.27
N GLU A 73 -3.52 -13.89 -8.54
CA GLU A 73 -2.78 -15.02 -9.11
C GLU A 73 -1.30 -14.70 -9.30
N ILE A 74 -0.98 -13.55 -9.93
CA ILE A 74 0.41 -13.13 -10.17
C ILE A 74 1.15 -12.77 -8.87
N SER A 75 0.43 -12.48 -7.78
CA SER A 75 0.97 -12.15 -6.46
C SER A 75 0.74 -13.24 -5.40
N ARG A 76 0.21 -14.40 -5.78
CA ARG A 76 -0.22 -15.47 -4.86
C ARG A 76 0.96 -16.10 -4.13
N ASP A 77 2.00 -16.40 -4.88
CA ASP A 77 3.17 -17.09 -4.39
C ASP A 77 4.29 -16.07 -4.26
N LYS A 78 4.76 -15.84 -3.04
CA LYS A 78 6.07 -15.22 -2.84
C LYS A 78 7.10 -16.22 -3.34
N VAL A 79 7.41 -16.16 -4.63
CA VAL A 79 8.55 -16.89 -5.18
C VAL A 79 9.78 -16.14 -4.72
N TYR A 80 10.23 -16.46 -3.51
CA TYR A 80 11.47 -15.96 -2.95
C TYR A 80 12.62 -16.52 -3.77
N SER A 81 13.05 -15.79 -4.79
CA SER A 81 14.34 -16.06 -5.39
C SER A 81 15.40 -15.60 -4.40
N ILE A 82 16.14 -16.55 -3.81
CA ILE A 82 17.23 -16.26 -2.86
C ILE A 82 18.22 -15.27 -3.48
N SER A 83 18.46 -15.35 -4.79
CA SER A 83 19.37 -14.43 -5.48
C SER A 83 18.79 -13.01 -5.62
N GLN A 84 17.48 -12.87 -5.86
CA GLN A 84 16.82 -11.55 -5.89
C GLN A 84 16.75 -10.95 -4.48
N GLU A 85 16.40 -11.76 -3.48
CA GLU A 85 16.34 -11.35 -2.08
C GLU A 85 17.72 -10.94 -1.52
N ALA A 86 18.79 -11.62 -1.96
CA ALA A 86 20.16 -11.28 -1.61
C ALA A 86 20.63 -10.01 -2.33
N SER A 87 20.23 -9.79 -3.58
CA SER A 87 20.64 -8.58 -4.32
C SER A 87 20.00 -7.31 -3.76
N GLU A 88 18.84 -7.38 -3.10
CA GLU A 88 18.22 -6.23 -2.41
C GLU A 88 19.03 -5.68 -1.24
N PHE A 89 20.04 -6.40 -0.74
CA PHE A 89 20.98 -5.81 0.22
C PHE A 89 21.91 -4.76 -0.42
N PHE A 90 22.07 -4.83 -1.75
CA PHE A 90 23.02 -4.04 -2.53
C PHE A 90 22.38 -3.30 -3.70
N LEU A 91 21.05 -3.26 -3.79
CA LEU A 91 20.28 -2.52 -4.80
C LEU A 91 19.23 -1.68 -4.07
N SER A 92 18.59 -0.73 -4.75
CA SER A 92 17.48 0.01 -4.15
C SER A 92 16.32 -0.93 -3.77
N ASP A 93 15.53 -0.54 -2.76
CA ASP A 93 14.40 -1.36 -2.30
C ASP A 93 13.48 -1.72 -3.47
N GLY A 94 13.13 -3.00 -3.60
CA GLY A 94 12.23 -3.42 -4.65
C GLY A 94 12.79 -3.44 -6.07
N ALA A 95 14.08 -3.11 -6.29
CA ALA A 95 14.67 -3.11 -7.63
C ALA A 95 14.72 -4.50 -8.28
N SER A 96 14.91 -5.54 -7.46
CA SER A 96 15.13 -6.90 -7.92
C SER A 96 14.04 -7.89 -7.51
N THR A 97 13.17 -7.52 -6.55
CA THR A 97 12.04 -8.35 -6.15
C THR A 97 10.77 -7.99 -6.88
N ASP A 98 10.00 -9.03 -7.20
CA ASP A 98 8.65 -8.88 -7.68
C ASP A 98 7.77 -8.23 -6.60
N TYR A 99 6.82 -7.43 -7.06
CA TYR A 99 5.88 -6.77 -6.17
C TYR A 99 5.00 -7.80 -5.44
N VAL A 100 5.00 -7.74 -4.12
CA VAL A 100 4.18 -8.61 -3.27
C VAL A 100 3.06 -7.80 -2.64
N LEU A 101 1.83 -8.28 -2.76
CA LEU A 101 0.69 -7.64 -2.14
C LEU A 101 0.78 -7.69 -0.61
N GLU A 102 0.62 -6.52 -0.02
CA GLU A 102 0.39 -6.34 1.40
C GLU A 102 -0.95 -6.94 1.83
N GLY A 103 -1.07 -7.27 3.12
CA GLY A 103 -2.28 -7.88 3.66
C GLY A 103 -3.53 -7.03 3.41
N TYR A 104 -3.43 -5.71 3.62
CA TYR A 104 -4.54 -4.79 3.37
C TYR A 104 -4.93 -4.72 1.89
N GLU A 105 -3.97 -4.86 0.95
CA GLU A 105 -4.23 -4.82 -0.48
C GLU A 105 -5.00 -6.07 -0.92
N ARG A 106 -4.60 -7.25 -0.45
CA ARG A 106 -5.32 -8.52 -0.71
C ARG A 106 -6.75 -8.49 -0.19
N VAL A 107 -6.93 -7.98 1.02
CA VAL A 107 -8.26 -7.82 1.61
C VAL A 107 -9.07 -6.82 0.79
N TYR A 108 -8.51 -5.65 0.48
CA TYR A 108 -9.17 -4.61 -0.33
C TYR A 108 -9.64 -5.15 -1.68
N LEU A 109 -8.77 -5.85 -2.40
CA LEU A 109 -9.09 -6.49 -3.67
C LEU A 109 -10.29 -7.43 -3.55
N SER A 110 -10.25 -8.32 -2.55
CA SER A 110 -11.34 -9.27 -2.30
C SER A 110 -12.66 -8.57 -2.00
N LEU A 111 -12.62 -7.42 -1.30
CA LEU A 111 -13.82 -6.62 -1.02
C LEU A 111 -14.39 -5.95 -2.28
N MET A 112 -13.54 -5.38 -3.14
CA MET A 112 -14.00 -4.79 -4.41
C MET A 112 -14.61 -5.86 -5.32
N MET A 113 -13.96 -7.02 -5.43
CA MET A 113 -14.46 -8.16 -6.20
C MET A 113 -15.79 -8.69 -5.63
N SER A 114 -15.94 -8.75 -4.30
CA SER A 114 -17.21 -9.12 -3.66
C SER A 114 -18.33 -8.15 -4.02
N GLN A 115 -18.08 -6.84 -3.89
CA GLN A 115 -19.10 -5.84 -4.17
C GLN A 115 -19.51 -5.85 -5.65
N SER A 116 -18.55 -6.00 -6.57
CA SER A 116 -18.83 -6.17 -8.00
C SER A 116 -19.63 -7.43 -8.30
N ALA A 117 -19.27 -8.58 -7.70
CA ALA A 117 -20.06 -9.81 -7.84
C ALA A 117 -21.50 -9.65 -7.28
N SER A 118 -21.64 -8.91 -6.18
CA SER A 118 -22.96 -8.62 -5.60
C SER A 118 -23.81 -7.73 -6.52
N ARG A 119 -23.23 -6.71 -7.18
CA ARG A 119 -23.92 -5.83 -8.14
C ARG A 119 -24.42 -6.61 -9.36
N GLN A 120 -23.69 -7.64 -9.78
CA GLN A 120 -24.10 -8.57 -10.84
C GLN A 120 -25.17 -9.58 -10.40
N GLY A 121 -25.60 -9.56 -9.14
CA GLY A 121 -26.56 -10.52 -8.59
C GLY A 121 -25.96 -11.89 -8.25
N ASN A 122 -24.64 -12.08 -8.38
CA ASN A 122 -23.96 -13.34 -8.07
C ASN A 122 -23.56 -13.40 -6.59
N ARG A 123 -24.56 -13.66 -5.73
CA ARG A 123 -24.39 -13.68 -4.27
C ARG A 123 -23.41 -14.74 -3.77
N SER A 124 -23.39 -15.92 -4.38
CA SER A 124 -22.48 -17.00 -3.96
C SER A 124 -21.03 -16.64 -4.24
N LEU A 125 -20.74 -16.03 -5.39
CA LEU A 125 -19.41 -15.54 -5.71
C LEU A 125 -18.98 -14.37 -4.80
N ALA A 126 -19.89 -13.45 -4.50
CA ALA A 126 -19.63 -12.36 -3.55
C ALA A 126 -19.25 -12.90 -2.17
N GLU A 127 -19.97 -13.91 -1.67
CA GLU A 127 -19.67 -14.57 -0.40
C GLU A 127 -18.30 -15.25 -0.40
N VAL A 128 -17.90 -15.91 -1.49
CA VAL A 128 -16.57 -16.51 -1.62
C VAL A 128 -15.47 -15.46 -1.45
N TYR A 129 -15.61 -14.31 -2.11
CA TYR A 129 -14.63 -13.23 -1.99
C TYR A 129 -14.63 -12.59 -0.59
N LEU A 130 -15.77 -12.45 0.08
CA LEU A 130 -15.79 -11.96 1.46
C LEU A 130 -15.14 -12.92 2.46
N ARG A 131 -15.36 -14.23 2.30
CA ARG A 131 -14.66 -15.23 3.13
C ARG A 131 -13.16 -15.16 2.90
N LYS A 132 -12.74 -15.05 1.64
CA LYS A 132 -11.33 -14.87 1.29
C LYS A 132 -10.73 -13.61 1.92
N ALA A 133 -11.46 -12.49 1.91
CA ALA A 133 -11.05 -11.26 2.59
C ALA A 133 -10.84 -11.49 4.10
N GLY A 134 -11.75 -12.20 4.77
CA GLY A 134 -11.63 -12.53 6.20
C GLY A 134 -10.52 -13.54 6.53
N GLU A 135 -10.19 -14.44 5.60
CA GLU A 135 -9.02 -15.33 5.71
C GLU A 135 -7.72 -14.53 5.59
N ASP A 136 -7.59 -13.71 4.55
CA ASP A 136 -6.38 -12.90 4.30
C ASP A 136 -6.15 -11.87 5.41
N GLN A 137 -7.21 -11.33 6.01
CA GLN A 137 -7.11 -10.41 7.14
C GLN A 137 -6.50 -11.08 8.39
N ARG A 138 -6.82 -12.37 8.63
CA ARG A 138 -6.35 -13.15 9.78
C ARG A 138 -5.05 -13.91 9.52
N ALA A 139 -4.64 -14.04 8.26
CA ALA A 139 -3.49 -14.84 7.88
C ALA A 139 -2.18 -14.24 8.43
N GLN A 140 -1.61 -14.93 9.43
CA GLN A 140 -0.39 -14.52 10.12
C GLN A 140 0.84 -14.53 9.20
N ILE A 141 0.87 -15.44 8.23
CA ILE A 141 1.99 -15.64 7.27
C ILE A 141 2.18 -14.40 6.37
N THR A 142 1.16 -13.54 6.33
CA THR A 142 1.07 -12.45 5.36
C THR A 142 0.96 -11.05 5.97
N ASN A 143 1.31 -10.92 7.25
CA ASN A 143 1.06 -9.78 8.12
C ASN A 143 -0.43 -9.58 8.39
N PRO A 144 -0.93 -9.96 9.58
CA PRO A 144 -2.33 -9.77 9.93
C PRO A 144 -2.66 -8.28 9.81
N THR A 145 -3.76 -8.00 9.13
CA THR A 145 -4.17 -6.62 8.84
C THR A 145 -5.34 -6.29 9.74
N ASP A 146 -5.08 -5.68 10.90
CA ASP A 146 -6.14 -5.24 11.80
C ASP A 146 -6.55 -3.80 11.45
N ASP A 147 -7.00 -3.60 10.21
CA ASP A 147 -7.33 -2.30 9.67
C ASP A 147 -8.83 -1.94 9.86
N PRO A 148 -9.15 -0.76 10.42
CA PRO A 148 -10.53 -0.36 10.66
C PRO A 148 -11.34 -0.10 9.39
N VAL A 149 -10.72 0.37 8.29
CA VAL A 149 -11.42 0.64 7.04
C VAL A 149 -11.90 -0.66 6.42
N LEU A 150 -10.99 -1.62 6.27
CA LEU A 150 -11.30 -2.94 5.71
C LEU A 150 -12.31 -3.71 6.57
N THR A 151 -12.20 -3.60 7.90
CA THR A 151 -13.16 -4.22 8.81
C THR A 151 -14.56 -3.61 8.67
N ALA A 152 -14.68 -2.29 8.49
CA ALA A 152 -15.97 -1.63 8.27
C ALA A 152 -16.57 -2.00 6.91
N LEU A 153 -15.75 -2.05 5.86
CA LEU A 153 -16.16 -2.49 4.53
C LEU A 153 -16.64 -3.95 4.56
N GLN A 154 -15.91 -4.86 5.21
CA GLN A 154 -16.35 -6.25 5.40
C GLN A 154 -17.70 -6.33 6.10
N ALA A 155 -17.88 -5.59 7.19
CA ALA A 155 -19.14 -5.58 7.92
C ALA A 155 -20.32 -5.13 7.04
N ALA A 156 -20.15 -4.01 6.31
CA ALA A 156 -21.15 -3.49 5.39
C ALA A 156 -21.49 -4.47 4.26
N LEU A 157 -20.49 -5.12 3.66
CA LEU A 157 -20.69 -6.07 2.58
C LEU A 157 -21.37 -7.37 3.06
N TRP A 158 -21.07 -7.85 4.26
CA TRP A 158 -21.80 -8.98 4.84
C TRP A 158 -23.28 -8.66 5.07
N GLU A 159 -23.60 -7.42 5.47
CA GLU A 159 -24.99 -6.97 5.58
C GLU A 159 -25.69 -6.89 4.23
N ASN A 160 -25.01 -6.44 3.17
CA ASN A 160 -25.54 -6.43 1.80
C ASN A 160 -25.96 -7.83 1.33
N LEU A 161 -25.25 -8.88 1.79
CA LEU A 161 -25.59 -10.27 1.53
C LEU A 161 -26.67 -10.83 2.47
N GLY A 162 -27.18 -10.04 3.41
CA GLY A 162 -28.15 -10.46 4.42
C GLY A 162 -27.57 -11.30 5.54
N GLN A 163 -26.25 -11.45 5.63
CA GLN A 163 -25.57 -12.32 6.59
C GLN A 163 -25.19 -11.57 7.87
N ILE A 164 -26.21 -11.20 8.67
CA ILE A 164 -26.06 -10.42 9.91
C ILE A 164 -25.08 -11.08 10.89
N ASN A 165 -25.13 -12.42 11.02
CA ASN A 165 -24.26 -13.17 11.93
C ASN A 165 -22.78 -13.04 11.58
N ASN A 166 -22.46 -12.82 10.30
CA ASN A 166 -21.10 -12.61 9.82
C ASN A 166 -20.70 -11.12 9.89
N ALA A 167 -21.64 -10.19 9.70
CA ALA A 167 -21.37 -8.75 9.81
C ALA A 167 -21.10 -8.30 11.26
N ARG A 168 -21.90 -8.79 12.21
CA ARG A 168 -21.89 -8.33 13.61
C ARG A 168 -20.53 -8.44 14.31
N PRO A 169 -19.74 -9.53 14.18
CA PRO A 169 -18.40 -9.63 14.74
C PRO A 169 -17.45 -8.50 14.28
N HIS A 170 -17.53 -8.09 13.02
CA HIS A 170 -16.70 -7.01 12.48
C HIS A 170 -17.09 -5.65 13.07
N TRP A 171 -18.39 -5.34 13.18
CA TRP A 171 -18.84 -4.14 13.89
C TRP A 171 -18.40 -4.14 15.36
N LYS A 172 -18.50 -5.30 16.03
CA LYS A 172 -18.03 -5.46 17.41
C LYS A 172 -16.53 -5.19 17.55
N GLN A 173 -15.72 -5.73 16.64
CA GLN A 173 -14.28 -5.49 16.61
C GLN A 173 -13.96 -3.99 16.52
N LEU A 174 -14.66 -3.25 15.64
CA LEU A 174 -14.48 -1.80 15.52
C LEU A 174 -14.84 -1.07 16.81
N ARG A 175 -15.99 -1.36 17.41
CA ARG A 175 -16.45 -0.73 18.66
C ARG A 175 -15.46 -0.94 19.81
N ASP A 176 -14.99 -2.17 19.99
CA ASP A 176 -14.22 -2.58 21.16
C ASP A 176 -12.73 -2.14 21.07
N LYS A 177 -12.23 -1.87 19.87
CA LYS A 177 -10.82 -1.55 19.63
C LYS A 177 -10.48 -0.09 19.93
N LYS A 178 -9.75 0.17 21.01
CA LYS A 178 -9.40 1.52 21.49
C LYS A 178 -8.58 2.37 20.50
N SER A 179 -7.81 1.75 19.61
CA SER A 179 -7.01 2.47 18.60
C SER A 179 -7.86 3.05 17.46
N VAL A 180 -9.13 2.65 17.36
CA VAL A 180 -10.07 3.16 16.36
C VAL A 180 -10.62 4.53 16.79
N ALA A 181 -10.76 5.45 15.83
CA ALA A 181 -11.32 6.78 16.05
C ALA A 181 -12.67 6.72 16.78
N LYS A 182 -12.89 7.65 17.73
CA LYS A 182 -14.08 7.67 18.58
C LYS A 182 -15.39 7.69 17.76
N GLY A 183 -15.39 8.46 16.66
CA GLY A 183 -16.54 8.53 15.74
C GLY A 183 -16.90 7.20 15.11
N LEU A 184 -15.92 6.52 14.49
CA LEU A 184 -16.12 5.18 13.92
C LEU A 184 -16.54 4.13 14.98
N ARG A 185 -16.03 4.23 16.21
CA ARG A 185 -16.50 3.38 17.32
C ARG A 185 -17.96 3.64 17.68
N GLY A 186 -18.38 4.91 17.73
CA GLY A 186 -19.77 5.30 17.95
C GLY A 186 -20.68 4.82 16.82
N PHE A 187 -20.25 4.98 15.57
CA PHE A 187 -20.96 4.46 14.40
C PHE A 187 -21.11 2.92 14.47
N ALA A 188 -20.05 2.19 14.79
CA ALA A 188 -20.10 0.74 14.95
C ALA A 188 -21.03 0.30 16.09
N ASP A 189 -21.07 1.04 17.21
CA ASP A 189 -22.02 0.79 18.30
C ASP A 189 -23.48 0.96 17.87
N LEU A 190 -23.78 1.99 17.06
CA LEU A 190 -25.11 2.18 16.46
C LEU A 190 -25.49 1.00 15.56
N GLN A 191 -24.55 0.47 14.75
CA GLN A 191 -24.81 -0.70 13.92
C GLN A 191 -25.09 -1.95 14.75
N ILE A 192 -24.30 -2.21 15.80
CA ILE A 192 -24.55 -3.37 16.68
C ILE A 192 -25.91 -3.25 17.34
N LYS A 193 -26.26 -2.08 17.89
CA LYS A 193 -27.58 -1.83 18.49
C LYS A 193 -28.71 -2.05 17.48
N ARG A 194 -28.53 -1.63 16.22
CA ARG A 194 -29.50 -1.87 15.15
C ARG A 194 -29.68 -3.36 14.88
N LEU A 195 -28.59 -4.09 14.72
CA LEU A 195 -28.60 -5.53 14.44
C LEU A 195 -29.20 -6.33 15.61
N ASP A 196 -28.87 -5.97 16.85
CA ASP A 196 -29.39 -6.62 18.06
C ASP A 196 -30.89 -6.37 18.28
N GLN A 197 -31.45 -5.30 17.71
CA GLN A 197 -32.88 -4.99 17.72
C GLN A 197 -33.68 -5.77 16.65
N ASN A 198 -33.11 -6.82 16.04
CA ASN A 198 -33.72 -7.61 14.96
C ASN A 198 -34.21 -6.77 13.76
N LYS A 199 -33.55 -5.63 13.51
CA LYS A 199 -33.85 -4.85 12.31
C LYS A 199 -33.33 -5.58 11.08
N ALA A 200 -34.05 -5.43 9.97
CA ALA A 200 -33.69 -6.03 8.70
C ALA A 200 -32.26 -5.67 8.28
N PRO A 201 -31.57 -6.55 7.53
CA PRO A 201 -30.28 -6.22 6.93
C PRO A 201 -30.37 -4.91 6.15
N THR A 202 -29.32 -4.11 6.23
CA THR A 202 -29.26 -2.84 5.52
C THR A 202 -28.48 -3.01 4.24
N THR A 203 -28.97 -2.40 3.16
CA THR A 203 -28.21 -2.24 1.92
C THR A 203 -27.35 -0.99 2.02
N TRP A 204 -26.04 -1.20 2.08
CA TRP A 204 -25.00 -0.19 2.06
C TRP A 204 -24.51 0.06 0.63
N ILE A 205 -24.56 1.32 0.24
CA ILE A 205 -23.82 1.85 -0.90
C ILE A 205 -22.39 2.11 -0.43
N VAL A 206 -21.45 1.39 -1.02
CA VAL A 206 -20.01 1.58 -0.84
C VAL A 206 -19.50 2.36 -2.04
N ALA A 207 -18.97 3.56 -1.80
CA ALA A 207 -18.27 4.34 -2.81
C ALA A 207 -16.96 4.88 -2.28
N THR A 208 -16.05 5.20 -3.20
CA THR A 208 -14.75 5.77 -2.90
C THR A 208 -14.81 7.29 -2.92
N SER A 209 -14.01 7.95 -2.09
CA SER A 209 -13.79 9.38 -2.19
C SER A 209 -13.13 9.76 -3.51
N SER A 210 -13.50 10.93 -4.05
CA SER A 210 -12.81 11.57 -5.18
C SER A 210 -11.38 12.00 -4.82
N GLN A 211 -11.09 12.24 -3.53
CA GLN A 211 -9.75 12.51 -3.06
C GLN A 211 -8.95 11.21 -2.99
N GLN A 212 -7.71 11.25 -3.47
CA GLN A 212 -6.77 10.14 -3.37
C GLN A 212 -6.04 10.17 -2.02
N LEU A 213 -5.58 9.00 -1.57
CA LEU A 213 -4.69 8.87 -0.44
C LEU A 213 -3.47 9.79 -0.63
N PRO A 214 -3.03 10.52 0.40
CA PRO A 214 -1.80 11.31 0.36
C PRO A 214 -0.59 10.46 -0.06
N THR A 215 0.22 11.02 -0.96
CA THR A 215 1.46 10.39 -1.40
C THR A 215 2.50 10.44 -0.26
N PRO A 216 3.19 9.33 0.05
CA PRO A 216 4.25 9.35 1.05
C PRO A 216 5.43 10.18 0.56
N ARG A 217 5.85 11.17 1.36
CA ARG A 217 7.17 11.77 1.30
C ARG A 217 8.04 11.11 2.35
N TRP A 218 9.30 10.87 2.02
CA TRP A 218 10.23 10.21 2.94
C TRP A 218 11.42 11.10 3.21
N LYS A 219 12.01 10.92 4.39
CA LYS A 219 13.34 11.39 4.74
C LYS A 219 14.07 10.25 5.43
N SER A 220 15.36 10.09 5.13
CA SER A 220 16.20 9.20 5.92
C SER A 220 16.37 9.79 7.32
N THR A 221 16.19 8.97 8.34
CA THR A 221 16.50 9.32 9.72
C THR A 221 17.91 8.86 10.06
N ARG A 222 18.33 9.01 11.33
CA ARG A 222 19.56 8.36 11.79
C ARG A 222 19.40 6.85 11.68
N PHE A 223 20.34 6.19 11.00
CA PHE A 223 20.46 4.74 10.98
C PHE A 223 20.70 4.23 12.40
N SER A 224 19.64 3.77 13.06
CA SER A 224 19.68 3.16 14.38
C SER A 224 18.91 1.85 14.36
N PHE A 225 19.39 0.88 15.15
CA PHE A 225 18.72 -0.40 15.36
C PHE A 225 17.48 -0.27 16.27
N GLU A 226 17.35 0.83 17.01
CA GLU A 226 16.31 1.04 18.02
C GLU A 226 15.11 1.88 17.50
N GLY A 227 15.03 2.14 16.19
CA GLY A 227 14.02 3.04 15.62
C GLY A 227 13.62 2.74 14.17
N GLN A 228 12.90 3.69 13.55
CA GLN A 228 12.56 3.65 12.12
C GLN A 228 13.68 4.30 11.29
N ILE A 229 14.07 3.67 10.17
CA ILE A 229 15.08 4.17 9.21
C ILE A 229 14.53 5.32 8.36
N TYR A 230 13.21 5.37 8.22
CA TYR A 230 12.51 6.33 7.37
C TYR A 230 11.48 7.09 8.17
N ASP A 231 11.49 8.42 8.03
CA ASP A 231 10.37 9.25 8.44
C ASP A 231 9.47 9.47 7.22
N LEU A 232 8.34 8.77 7.23
CA LEU A 232 7.32 8.83 6.18
C LEU A 232 6.22 9.82 6.61
N GLN A 233 6.10 10.91 5.86
CA GLN A 233 5.12 11.98 6.07
C GLN A 233 4.21 12.11 4.85
N PRO A 234 2.91 12.34 5.04
CA PRO A 234 2.03 12.58 3.89
C PRO A 234 2.36 13.92 3.22
N ASP A 235 2.16 14.01 1.91
CA ASP A 235 2.26 15.25 1.14
C ASP A 235 1.17 16.27 1.51
N ARG A 236 -0.02 15.78 1.90
CA ARG A 236 -1.19 16.57 2.28
C ARG A 236 -1.96 15.94 3.45
N SER A 237 -2.91 16.67 4.00
CA SER A 237 -3.81 16.15 5.05
C SER A 237 -4.73 15.04 4.50
N PHE A 238 -5.04 14.06 5.35
CA PHE A 238 -6.07 13.07 5.06
C PHE A 238 -7.45 13.71 5.06
N ILE A 239 -8.38 13.09 4.31
CA ILE A 239 -9.79 13.45 4.42
C ILE A 239 -10.28 13.23 5.85
N GLN A 240 -11.06 14.18 6.37
CA GLN A 240 -11.59 14.09 7.72
C GLN A 240 -12.72 13.06 7.75
N ALA A 241 -12.58 12.04 8.61
CA ALA A 241 -13.64 11.08 8.85
C ALA A 241 -14.87 11.76 9.46
N CYS A 242 -16.07 11.32 9.07
CA CYS A 242 -17.32 11.87 9.57
C CYS A 242 -18.37 10.76 9.69
N GLU A 243 -19.32 10.91 10.60
CA GLU A 243 -20.43 9.98 10.76
C GLU A 243 -21.74 10.74 10.94
N SER A 244 -22.83 10.19 10.41
CA SER A 244 -24.17 10.71 10.64
C SER A 244 -24.66 10.30 12.03
N ASN A 245 -25.35 11.21 12.72
CA ASN A 245 -25.88 11.00 14.07
C ASN A 245 -26.87 9.81 14.14
N ASP A 246 -27.55 9.51 13.03
CA ASP A 246 -28.52 8.41 12.92
C ASP A 246 -27.88 7.07 12.51
N GLY A 247 -26.56 7.04 12.28
CA GLY A 247 -25.83 5.86 11.85
C GLY A 247 -26.18 5.38 10.44
N ARG A 248 -26.77 6.22 9.57
CA ARG A 248 -27.09 5.84 8.18
C ARG A 248 -26.00 6.16 7.16
N ALA A 249 -25.00 6.94 7.57
CA ALA A 249 -23.86 7.26 6.74
C ALA A 249 -22.58 7.42 7.55
N ALA A 250 -21.44 7.09 6.94
CA ALA A 250 -20.11 7.36 7.45
C ALA A 250 -19.12 7.55 6.30
N LEU A 251 -18.21 8.50 6.45
CA LEU A 251 -16.98 8.63 5.67
C LEU A 251 -15.81 8.14 6.51
N ILE A 252 -15.18 7.07 6.04
CA ILE A 252 -14.04 6.45 6.71
C ILE A 252 -12.77 6.81 5.95
N SER A 253 -11.86 7.52 6.61
CA SER A 253 -10.56 7.92 6.06
C SER A 253 -9.60 6.73 5.97
N THR A 254 -8.81 6.65 4.89
CA THR A 254 -7.76 5.63 4.71
C THR A 254 -6.44 5.97 5.43
N GLN A 255 -6.49 6.87 6.43
CA GLN A 255 -5.32 7.23 7.25
C GLN A 255 -4.65 6.03 7.93
N SER A 256 -5.42 5.03 8.36
CA SER A 256 -4.87 3.80 8.96
C SER A 256 -3.95 3.06 7.99
N TRP A 257 -4.27 3.05 6.70
CA TRP A 257 -3.43 2.43 5.67
C TRP A 257 -2.06 3.11 5.57
N PHE A 258 -2.02 4.44 5.66
CA PHE A 258 -0.74 5.17 5.71
C PHE A 258 0.06 4.84 6.99
N GLN A 259 -0.60 4.60 8.12
CA GLN A 259 0.09 4.15 9.34
C GLN A 259 0.68 2.75 9.17
N GLU A 260 0.00 1.86 8.44
CA GLU A 260 0.55 0.55 8.09
C GLU A 260 1.84 0.69 7.27
N LEU A 261 1.86 1.60 6.30
CA LEU A 261 3.05 1.94 5.52
C LEU A 261 4.19 2.47 6.39
N ARG A 262 3.90 3.44 7.27
CA ARG A 262 4.91 4.00 8.19
C ARG A 262 5.56 2.91 9.05
N GLY A 263 4.78 1.92 9.48
CA GLY A 263 5.27 0.80 10.27
C GLY A 263 6.04 -0.27 9.48
N ARG A 264 6.07 -0.23 8.14
CA ARG A 264 6.64 -1.30 7.30
C ARG A 264 8.14 -1.51 7.56
N HIS A 265 8.87 -0.42 7.82
CA HIS A 265 10.32 -0.44 8.02
C HIS A 265 10.70 -0.35 9.51
N SER A 266 9.84 -0.82 10.41
CA SER A 266 10.19 -0.98 11.82
C SER A 266 10.68 -2.40 12.13
N ILE A 267 11.62 -2.51 13.06
CA ILE A 267 12.18 -3.80 13.49
C ILE A 267 11.12 -4.71 14.11
N ASP A 268 10.17 -4.13 14.85
CA ASP A 268 9.08 -4.85 15.51
C ASP A 268 8.12 -5.52 14.53
N ARG A 269 8.11 -5.05 13.28
CA ARG A 269 7.18 -5.52 12.27
C ARG A 269 7.84 -6.34 11.18
N ARG A 270 8.97 -5.88 10.64
CA ARG A 270 9.69 -6.55 9.55
C ARG A 270 11.20 -6.49 9.76
N PRO A 271 11.76 -7.41 10.57
CA PRO A 271 13.18 -7.41 10.88
C PRO A 271 14.04 -7.58 9.62
N LEU A 272 13.59 -8.37 8.63
CA LEU A 272 14.34 -8.55 7.38
C LEU A 272 14.34 -7.27 6.52
N THR A 273 13.21 -6.58 6.39
CA THR A 273 13.12 -5.31 5.66
C THR A 273 13.97 -4.23 6.33
N MET A 274 13.97 -4.20 7.67
CA MET A 274 14.85 -3.33 8.47
C MET A 274 16.33 -3.64 8.20
N ALA A 275 16.73 -4.92 8.29
CA ALA A 275 18.12 -5.34 8.07
C ALA A 275 18.62 -4.99 6.66
N LYS A 276 17.78 -5.19 5.63
CA LYS A 276 18.07 -4.76 4.25
C LYS A 276 18.24 -3.24 4.18
N GLY A 277 17.32 -2.47 4.77
CA GLY A 277 17.39 -1.01 4.80
C GLY A 277 18.67 -0.48 5.48
N LEU A 278 19.06 -1.06 6.62
CA LEU A 278 20.30 -0.67 7.31
C LEU A 278 21.55 -1.00 6.47
N THR A 279 21.56 -2.16 5.83
CA THR A 279 22.68 -2.59 4.97
C THR A 279 22.82 -1.66 3.77
N ARG A 280 21.71 -1.36 3.08
CA ARG A 280 21.68 -0.37 1.99
C ARG A 280 22.12 1.01 2.47
N GLY A 281 21.72 1.40 3.67
CA GLY A 281 22.21 2.61 4.34
C GLY A 281 23.73 2.67 4.45
N ALA A 282 24.34 1.59 4.93
CA ALA A 282 25.79 1.49 5.04
C ALA A 282 26.49 1.52 3.67
N PHE A 283 25.95 0.83 2.66
CA PHE A 283 26.49 0.86 1.30
C PHE A 283 26.38 2.25 0.65
N GLY A 284 25.22 2.89 0.75
CA GLY A 284 25.00 4.23 0.23
C GLY A 284 25.96 5.24 0.86
N LEU A 285 26.14 5.21 2.17
CA LEU A 285 27.10 6.08 2.88
C LEU A 285 28.56 5.81 2.47
N THR A 286 28.95 4.55 2.30
CA THR A 286 30.31 4.18 1.87
C THR A 286 30.59 4.65 0.45
N PHE A 287 29.60 4.51 -0.44
CA PHE A 287 29.70 5.00 -1.80
C PHE A 287 29.79 6.53 -1.85
N ALA A 288 28.93 7.24 -1.09
CA ALA A 288 28.99 8.70 -0.95
C ALA A 288 30.36 9.18 -0.47
N ALA A 289 30.95 8.50 0.53
CA ALA A 289 32.27 8.84 1.05
C ALA A 289 33.38 8.60 0.00
N THR A 290 33.32 7.49 -0.73
CA THR A 290 34.30 7.15 -1.77
C THR A 290 34.23 8.14 -2.94
N VAL A 291 33.03 8.45 -3.41
CA VAL A 291 32.81 9.43 -4.47
C VAL A 291 33.18 10.84 -4.01
N GLY A 292 32.80 11.23 -2.80
CA GLY A 292 33.15 12.53 -2.23
C GLY A 292 34.66 12.73 -2.09
N THR A 293 35.39 11.72 -1.61
CA THR A 293 36.86 11.76 -1.52
C THR A 293 37.52 11.84 -2.90
N ALA A 294 37.02 11.10 -3.90
CA ALA A 294 37.48 11.21 -5.28
C ALA A 294 37.24 12.62 -5.87
N SER A 295 36.06 13.20 -5.64
CA SER A 295 35.73 14.58 -6.05
C SER A 295 36.68 15.61 -5.43
N VAL A 296 36.94 15.51 -4.13
CA VAL A 296 37.91 16.38 -3.45
C VAL A 296 39.32 16.20 -4.03
N GLY A 297 39.73 14.95 -4.30
CA GLY A 297 41.01 14.66 -4.96
C GLY A 297 41.13 15.32 -6.33
N LEU A 298 40.09 15.26 -7.17
CA LEU A 298 40.05 15.92 -8.47
C LEU A 298 40.16 17.45 -8.35
N ALA A 299 39.47 18.04 -7.38
CA ALA A 299 39.53 19.49 -7.13
C ALA A 299 40.93 19.94 -6.67
N ILE A 300 41.57 19.19 -5.76
CA ILE A 300 42.94 19.46 -5.28
C ILE A 300 43.94 19.31 -6.42
N LEU A 301 43.86 18.25 -7.21
CA LEU A 301 44.76 18.02 -8.35
C LEU A 301 44.64 19.13 -9.40
N GLY A 302 43.42 19.62 -9.64
CA GLY A 302 43.16 20.60 -10.68
C GLY A 302 43.53 22.04 -10.34
N CYS A 303 43.49 22.43 -9.06
CA CYS A 303 43.68 23.82 -8.66
C CYS A 303 44.74 24.03 -7.58
N GLY A 304 45.25 22.96 -6.96
CA GLY A 304 46.23 22.99 -5.87
C GLY A 304 47.64 22.55 -6.28
N THR A 305 47.87 22.19 -7.54
CA THR A 305 49.19 21.77 -8.04
C THR A 305 49.93 22.94 -8.69
N GLU A 306 51.20 23.12 -8.32
CA GLU A 306 52.07 24.11 -8.98
C GLU A 306 52.23 23.75 -10.46
N GLY A 307 51.58 24.51 -11.34
CA GLY A 307 51.58 24.29 -12.79
C GLY A 307 50.21 24.13 -13.45
N SER A 308 49.11 24.07 -12.69
CA SER A 308 47.77 24.00 -13.27
C SER A 308 47.38 25.31 -13.96
N ASN A 309 47.00 25.26 -15.24
CA ASN A 309 46.41 26.42 -15.91
C ASN A 309 44.92 26.56 -15.57
N GLN A 310 44.36 27.76 -15.78
CA GLN A 310 42.97 28.09 -15.43
C GLN A 310 41.95 27.14 -16.09
N PHE A 311 42.23 26.70 -17.32
CA PHE A 311 41.36 25.78 -18.05
C PHE A 311 41.33 24.38 -17.42
N THR A 312 42.48 23.85 -16.99
CA THR A 312 42.57 22.55 -16.31
C THR A 312 41.90 22.57 -14.94
N CYS A 313 42.07 23.66 -14.18
CA CYS A 313 41.36 23.85 -12.91
C CYS A 313 39.84 23.87 -13.11
N GLU A 314 39.33 24.64 -14.09
CA GLU A 314 37.89 24.71 -14.36
C GLU A 314 37.31 23.36 -14.83
N ALA A 315 38.02 22.64 -15.69
CA ALA A 315 37.58 21.33 -16.18
C ALA A 315 37.50 20.28 -15.05
N LEU A 316 38.52 20.23 -14.18
CA LEU A 316 38.56 19.28 -13.07
C LEU A 316 37.57 19.63 -11.95
N LEU A 317 37.31 20.93 -11.70
CA LEU A 317 36.22 21.35 -10.80
C LEU A 317 34.86 20.91 -11.34
N LYS A 318 34.57 21.12 -12.64
CA LYS A 318 33.33 20.64 -13.25
C LYS A 318 33.17 19.12 -13.12
N ALA A 319 34.25 18.36 -13.33
CA ALA A 319 34.25 16.91 -13.14
C ALA A 319 34.06 16.52 -11.66
N ALA A 320 34.67 17.23 -10.72
CA ALA A 320 34.49 16.99 -9.29
C ALA A 320 33.04 17.21 -8.85
N PHE A 321 32.40 18.29 -9.31
CA PHE A 321 31.00 18.59 -9.02
C PHE A 321 30.04 17.58 -9.67
N SER A 322 30.27 17.19 -10.91
CA SER A 322 29.42 16.19 -11.57
C SER A 322 29.51 14.82 -10.90
N LEU A 323 30.72 14.43 -10.49
CA LEU A 323 30.95 13.19 -9.76
C LEU A 323 30.29 13.25 -8.36
N ALA A 324 30.40 14.38 -7.66
CA ALA A 324 29.76 14.55 -6.36
C ALA A 324 28.23 14.48 -6.47
N ALA A 325 27.65 15.14 -7.47
CA ALA A 325 26.22 15.08 -7.77
C ALA A 325 25.76 13.64 -8.05
N LEU A 326 26.49 12.89 -8.86
CA LEU A 326 26.21 11.47 -9.10
C LEU A 326 26.23 10.65 -7.80
N GLY A 327 27.21 10.93 -6.92
CA GLY A 327 27.30 10.32 -5.60
C GLY A 327 26.06 10.56 -4.74
N PHE A 328 25.55 11.79 -4.71
CA PHE A 328 24.32 12.13 -3.99
C PHE A 328 23.10 11.42 -4.58
N THR A 329 22.89 11.50 -5.89
CA THR A 329 21.74 10.87 -6.56
C THR A 329 21.71 9.36 -6.35
N LEU A 330 22.87 8.69 -6.47
CA LEU A 330 22.95 7.26 -6.22
C LEU A 330 22.67 6.93 -4.76
N THR A 331 23.23 7.70 -3.82
CA THR A 331 22.99 7.50 -2.40
C THR A 331 21.51 7.65 -2.07
N GLU A 332 20.85 8.69 -2.58
CA GLU A 332 19.41 8.89 -2.42
C GLU A 332 18.61 7.69 -2.96
N SER A 333 18.97 7.17 -4.14
CA SER A 333 18.34 5.99 -4.72
C SER A 333 18.53 4.72 -3.88
N TYR A 334 19.71 4.51 -3.27
CA TYR A 334 19.96 3.38 -2.35
C TYR A 334 19.13 3.47 -1.08
N LEU A 335 18.94 4.70 -0.60
CA LEU A 335 18.20 5.00 0.61
C LEU A 335 16.69 5.00 0.39
N GLU A 336 16.21 5.19 -0.84
CA GLU A 336 14.79 5.26 -1.12
C GLU A 336 14.04 3.99 -0.63
N PRO A 337 12.99 4.13 0.19
CA PRO A 337 12.14 3.02 0.60
C PRO A 337 11.22 2.57 -0.53
N ASP A 338 10.83 1.29 -0.55
CA ASP A 338 9.83 0.81 -1.52
C ASP A 338 8.44 1.37 -1.19
N VAL A 339 8.07 2.44 -1.90
CA VAL A 339 6.77 3.11 -1.82
C VAL A 339 5.85 2.77 -3.00
N ARG A 340 6.19 1.77 -3.83
CA ARG A 340 5.44 1.40 -5.05
C ARG A 340 4.00 0.93 -4.80
N HIS A 341 3.54 0.90 -3.55
CA HIS A 341 2.28 0.30 -3.11
C HIS A 341 1.11 1.30 -2.96
N TRP A 342 1.24 2.57 -3.36
CA TRP A 342 0.35 3.62 -2.80
C TRP A 342 -0.14 4.71 -3.75
N GLU A 343 0.14 4.64 -5.04
CA GLU A 343 -0.38 5.64 -5.97
C GLU A 343 -1.86 5.40 -6.27
N GLY A 344 -2.67 6.47 -6.34
CA GLY A 344 -4.04 6.41 -6.87
C GLY A 344 -5.06 5.62 -6.05
N LEU A 345 -4.73 5.18 -4.83
CA LEU A 345 -5.69 4.59 -3.90
C LEU A 345 -6.67 5.65 -3.38
N PRO A 346 -7.90 5.26 -3.03
CA PRO A 346 -8.88 6.19 -2.49
C PRO A 346 -8.44 6.74 -1.12
N GLY A 347 -8.67 8.04 -0.91
CA GLY A 347 -8.39 8.72 0.36
C GLY A 347 -9.42 8.41 1.46
N GLY A 348 -10.54 7.79 1.10
CA GLY A 348 -11.58 7.37 2.02
C GLY A 348 -12.70 6.60 1.32
N PHE A 349 -13.59 6.02 2.12
CA PHE A 349 -14.76 5.30 1.67
C PHE A 349 -16.02 5.86 2.31
N TYR A 350 -17.04 6.08 1.49
CA TYR A 350 -18.39 6.37 1.92
C TYR A 350 -19.16 5.07 2.11
N LEU A 351 -19.74 4.92 3.29
CA LEU A 351 -20.80 3.97 3.58
C LEU A 351 -22.09 4.77 3.73
N SER A 352 -23.11 4.49 2.91
CA SER A 352 -24.38 5.22 2.96
C SER A 352 -25.56 4.31 2.66
N GLN A 353 -26.70 4.54 3.30
CA GLN A 353 -27.97 3.87 2.98
C GLN A 353 -28.75 4.59 1.86
N SER A 354 -28.37 5.82 1.55
CA SER A 354 -28.95 6.66 0.50
C SER A 354 -27.89 7.08 -0.52
N GLU A 355 -28.31 7.68 -1.63
CA GLU A 355 -27.37 8.29 -2.58
C GLU A 355 -26.37 9.21 -1.90
N ILE A 356 -25.14 9.17 -2.40
CA ILE A 356 -23.99 9.85 -1.81
C ILE A 356 -23.92 11.24 -2.43
N SER A 357 -24.12 12.27 -1.60
CA SER A 357 -23.87 13.65 -1.99
C SER A 357 -22.63 14.12 -1.23
N GLU A 358 -21.50 14.30 -1.93
CA GLU A 358 -20.20 14.68 -1.33
C GLU A 358 -20.29 15.95 -0.45
N VAL A 359 -21.27 16.82 -0.72
CA VAL A 359 -21.45 18.11 -0.05
C VAL A 359 -22.42 18.03 1.15
N GLY A 360 -23.22 16.96 1.28
CA GLY A 360 -24.26 16.84 2.30
C GLY A 360 -23.90 15.99 3.51
N HIS A 361 -23.11 14.93 3.32
CA HIS A 361 -22.99 13.85 4.31
C HIS A 361 -22.11 14.18 5.53
N CYS A 362 -21.16 15.11 5.41
CA CYS A 362 -20.35 15.59 6.55
C CYS A 362 -20.77 16.98 7.07
N SER A 363 -21.72 17.64 6.41
CA SER A 363 -22.11 19.04 6.68
C SER A 363 -23.22 19.17 7.73
N GLY A 364 -23.94 18.08 8.01
CA GLY A 364 -24.94 17.98 9.10
C GLY A 364 -24.41 17.38 10.40
N ALA A 365 -23.14 16.95 10.43
CA ALA A 365 -22.50 16.41 11.62
C ALA A 365 -21.84 17.55 12.40
N ASN A 366 -22.22 17.75 13.65
CA ASN A 366 -21.40 18.56 14.56
C ASN A 366 -20.01 17.91 14.62
N ILE A 367 -19.06 18.56 13.98
CA ILE A 367 -17.68 18.11 13.83
C ILE A 367 -17.06 18.06 15.22
N ALA A 368 -17.05 16.89 15.85
CA ALA A 368 -16.23 16.65 17.02
C ALA A 368 -14.77 16.55 16.57
N LEU A 369 -14.12 17.71 16.46
CA LEU A 369 -12.66 17.83 16.33
C LEU A 369 -12.03 17.09 17.52
N THR A 370 -11.64 15.84 17.31
CA THR A 370 -10.91 15.08 18.32
C THR A 370 -9.48 14.94 17.82
N PRO A 371 -8.53 15.77 18.29
CA PRO A 371 -7.12 15.46 18.09
C PRO A 371 -6.82 14.17 18.87
N LEU A 372 -6.35 13.13 18.18
CA LEU A 372 -5.77 11.95 18.82
C LEU A 372 -4.36 12.29 19.32
N PRO A 373 -3.92 11.67 20.43
CA PRO A 373 -2.81 12.17 21.23
C PRO A 373 -1.49 12.01 20.48
N ALA A 374 -0.64 13.04 20.59
CA ALA A 374 0.77 12.92 20.31
C ALA A 374 1.32 11.72 21.09
N THR A 375 1.94 10.78 20.38
CA THR A 375 2.74 9.72 20.98
C THR A 375 3.85 10.37 21.79
N SER A 376 3.68 10.32 23.11
CA SER A 376 4.68 10.62 24.12
C SER A 376 5.97 9.89 23.80
N THR A 377 6.99 10.65 23.39
CA THR A 377 8.39 10.29 23.60
C THR A 377 8.61 10.11 25.10
N LYS A 378 8.75 8.86 25.56
CA LYS A 378 9.39 8.59 26.84
C LYS A 378 10.87 8.37 26.56
N GLU A 379 11.67 9.39 26.86
CA GLU A 379 13.09 9.22 27.21
C GLU A 379 13.19 8.57 28.60
N PRO A 380 14.19 7.72 28.85
CA PRO A 380 15.04 7.84 30.02
C PRO A 380 16.19 8.82 29.79
#